data_AF-A0A327SCD3-F1
#
_entry.id   AF-A0A327SCD3-F1
#
_cell.length_a   1.000
_cell.length_b   1.000
_cell.length_c   1.000
_cell.angle_alpha   90.00
_cell.angle_beta   90.00
_cell.angle_gamma   90.00
#
_symmetry.space_group_name_H-M   'P 1'
#
loop_
_entity.id
_entity.type
_entity.pdbx_description
1 polymer ?
#
loop_
_entity_poly.entity_id
_entity_poly.type
_entity_poly.pdbx_seq_one_letter_code
_entity_poly.pdbx_strand_id
1 'polypeptide(L)'
;MIIFVILLISGCATIPPEITKAHSKELEIIEALKVSHLAMVDSFIDQKITVFENFFFSKYGPVFRANWMASFKEINNREYDEEQDFPSLYNDLVAEYQELIAPIEKIRFDLKTSITTEYTNAVSLHTTTGNWIENLKKLNDSQRKTINSTLDTIKPGLSIDAINIAVEEAITKVKAKYQL
;
A
#
# COMPACT_ATOMS: atom_id res chain seq x y z
N MET A 1 32.34 -21.63 -28.71
CA MET A 1 31.63 -21.33 -27.45
C MET A 1 31.48 -19.83 -27.13
N ILE A 2 31.98 -18.91 -27.99
CA ILE A 2 31.89 -17.45 -27.78
C ILE A 2 30.69 -16.81 -28.51
N ILE A 3 30.15 -17.48 -29.54
CA ILE A 3 29.08 -16.94 -30.41
C ILE A 3 27.69 -17.03 -29.76
N PHE A 4 27.47 -17.93 -28.80
CA PHE A 4 26.16 -18.12 -28.16
C PHE A 4 25.84 -17.08 -27.06
N VAL A 5 26.86 -16.42 -26.51
CA VAL A 5 26.68 -15.37 -25.48
C VAL A 5 26.28 -14.03 -26.10
N ILE A 6 26.67 -13.76 -27.36
CA ILE A 6 26.37 -12.51 -28.08
C ILE A 6 24.90 -12.45 -28.55
N LEU A 7 24.27 -13.61 -28.76
CA LEU A 7 22.85 -13.72 -29.14
C LEU A 7 21.88 -13.49 -27.97
N LEU A 8 22.33 -13.57 -26.71
CA LEU A 8 21.48 -13.36 -25.53
C LEU A 8 21.41 -11.88 -25.09
N ILE A 9 22.34 -11.03 -25.54
CA ILE A 9 22.38 -9.59 -25.23
C ILE A 9 21.67 -8.71 -26.28
N SER A 10 21.27 -9.30 -27.41
CA SER A 10 20.62 -8.57 -28.53
C SER A 10 19.09 -8.58 -28.45
N GLY A 11 18.50 -9.21 -27.43
CA GLY A 11 17.10 -9.00 -27.05
C GLY A 11 16.94 -7.69 -26.27
N CYS A 12 17.23 -6.55 -26.90
CA CYS A 12 16.93 -5.23 -26.33
C CYS A 12 15.41 -5.06 -26.24
N ALA A 13 14.81 -5.59 -25.17
CA ALA A 13 13.40 -5.35 -24.86
C ALA A 13 13.23 -3.85 -24.56
N THR A 14 12.71 -3.11 -25.54
CA THR A 14 12.15 -1.77 -25.33
C THR A 14 11.00 -1.90 -24.35
N ILE A 15 11.12 -1.26 -23.19
CA ILE A 15 10.02 -1.15 -22.23
C ILE A 15 8.90 -0.37 -22.92
N PRO A 16 7.74 -0.99 -23.15
CA PRO A 16 6.60 -0.28 -23.72
C PRO A 16 6.14 0.84 -22.77
N PRO A 17 5.81 2.04 -23.28
CA PRO A 17 5.32 3.15 -22.46
C PRO A 17 4.09 2.77 -21.63
N GLU A 18 3.30 1.78 -22.08
CA GLU A 18 2.18 1.20 -21.37
C GLU A 18 2.57 0.64 -20.00
N ILE A 19 3.77 0.05 -19.86
CA ILE A 19 4.28 -0.50 -18.59
C ILE A 19 4.52 0.62 -17.58
N THR A 20 5.10 1.74 -18.02
CA THR A 20 5.34 2.90 -17.13
C THR A 20 4.03 3.52 -16.64
N LYS A 21 3.02 3.60 -17.52
CA LYS A 21 1.70 4.12 -17.17
C LYS A 21 0.94 3.19 -16.23
N ALA A 22 0.98 1.88 -16.49
CA ALA A 22 0.38 0.87 -15.63
C ALA A 22 1.00 0.91 -14.23
N HIS A 23 2.34 0.98 -14.15
CA HIS A 23 3.06 1.09 -12.88
C HIS A 23 2.68 2.36 -12.09
N SER A 24 2.57 3.52 -12.74
CA SER A 24 2.09 4.73 -12.04
C SER A 24 0.67 4.55 -11.50
N LYS A 25 -0.21 3.83 -12.22
CA LYS A 25 -1.58 3.58 -11.78
C LYS A 25 -1.66 2.60 -10.61
N GLU A 26 -0.76 1.62 -10.56
CA GLU A 26 -0.64 0.69 -9.43
C GLU A 26 -0.31 1.42 -8.13
N LEU A 27 0.59 2.41 -8.16
CA LEU A 27 0.89 3.23 -6.97
C LEU A 27 -0.35 3.94 -6.43
N GLU A 28 -1.12 4.60 -7.29
CA GLU A 28 -2.35 5.29 -6.89
C GLU A 28 -3.35 4.31 -6.24
N ILE A 29 -3.44 3.09 -6.76
CA ILE A 29 -4.31 2.05 -6.21
C ILE A 29 -3.81 1.60 -4.83
N ILE A 30 -2.50 1.37 -4.67
CA ILE A 30 -1.90 0.97 -3.38
C ILE A 30 -2.17 2.05 -2.31
N GLU A 31 -1.99 3.32 -2.65
CA GLU A 31 -2.25 4.43 -1.73
C GLU A 31 -3.74 4.56 -1.39
N ALA A 32 -4.63 4.41 -2.37
CA ALA A 32 -6.08 4.43 -2.13
C ALA A 32 -6.53 3.26 -1.24
N LEU A 33 -5.98 2.06 -1.44
CA LEU A 33 -6.25 0.90 -0.61
C LEU A 33 -5.76 1.09 0.82
N LYS A 34 -4.61 1.73 1.04
CA LYS A 34 -4.13 2.10 2.38
C LYS A 34 -5.17 2.93 3.13
N VAL A 35 -5.65 4.02 2.50
CA VAL A 35 -6.65 4.91 3.11
C VAL A 35 -7.94 4.16 3.42
N SER A 36 -8.42 3.36 2.47
CA SER A 36 -9.65 2.57 2.64
C SER A 36 -9.53 1.55 3.78
N HIS A 37 -8.43 0.82 3.87
CA HIS A 37 -8.22 -0.17 4.94
C HIS A 37 -8.09 0.49 6.32
N LEU A 38 -7.44 1.65 6.42
CA LEU A 38 -7.39 2.40 7.68
C LEU A 38 -8.78 2.86 8.12
N ALA A 39 -9.59 3.37 7.19
CA ALA A 39 -10.97 3.76 7.48
C ALA A 39 -11.84 2.57 7.91
N MET A 40 -11.62 1.39 7.31
CA MET A 40 -12.30 0.15 7.72
C MET A 40 -11.95 -0.25 9.15
N VAL A 41 -10.67 -0.14 9.55
CA VAL A 41 -10.26 -0.40 10.95
C VAL A 41 -10.94 0.57 11.90
N ASP A 42 -10.94 1.87 11.60
CA ASP A 42 -11.59 2.87 12.45
C ASP A 42 -13.10 2.54 12.61
N SER A 43 -13.82 2.31 11.51
CA SER A 43 -15.24 1.96 11.55
C SER A 43 -15.53 0.68 12.32
N PHE A 44 -14.71 -0.36 12.15
CA PHE A 44 -14.88 -1.62 12.86
C PHE A 44 -14.67 -1.45 14.37
N ILE A 45 -13.61 -0.75 14.79
CA ILE A 45 -13.33 -0.53 16.20
C ILE A 45 -14.38 0.38 16.83
N ASP A 46 -14.81 1.44 16.16
CA ASP A 46 -15.85 2.32 16.68
C ASP A 46 -17.15 1.54 16.95
N GLN A 47 -17.54 0.62 16.06
CA GLN A 47 -18.67 -0.27 16.30
C GLN A 47 -18.47 -1.14 17.56
N LYS A 48 -17.26 -1.66 17.80
CA LYS A 48 -16.95 -2.46 18.99
C LYS A 48 -17.00 -1.63 20.27
N ILE A 49 -16.51 -0.39 20.22
CA ILE A 49 -16.59 0.55 21.34
C ILE A 49 -18.04 0.87 21.65
N THR A 50 -18.88 1.16 20.65
CA THR A 50 -20.30 1.40 20.87
C THR A 50 -20.99 0.19 21.53
N VAL A 51 -20.66 -1.03 21.14
CA VAL A 51 -21.20 -2.24 21.80
C VAL A 51 -20.72 -2.36 23.24
N PHE A 52 -19.42 -2.09 23.48
CA PHE A 52 -18.84 -2.08 24.81
C PHE A 52 -19.48 -1.02 25.71
N GLU A 53 -19.59 0.23 25.25
CA GLU A 53 -20.21 1.34 26.00
C GLU A 53 -21.66 1.03 26.34
N ASN A 54 -22.43 0.50 25.40
CA ASN A 54 -23.80 0.06 25.66
C ASN A 54 -23.84 -1.01 26.76
N PHE A 55 -22.98 -2.02 26.70
CA PHE A 55 -22.88 -3.03 27.76
C PHE A 55 -22.45 -2.40 29.09
N PHE A 56 -21.44 -1.54 29.07
CA PHE A 56 -20.85 -0.93 30.25
C PHE A 56 -21.88 -0.08 30.98
N PHE A 57 -22.55 0.86 30.31
CA PHE A 57 -23.49 1.75 30.98
C PHE A 57 -24.85 1.12 31.29
N SER A 58 -25.34 0.18 30.47
CA SER A 58 -26.67 -0.41 30.68
C SER A 58 -26.69 -1.64 31.59
N LYS A 59 -25.59 -2.39 31.68
CA LYS A 59 -25.53 -3.65 32.44
C LYS A 59 -24.48 -3.61 33.54
N TYR A 60 -23.24 -3.25 33.21
CA TYR A 60 -22.13 -3.31 34.15
C TYR A 60 -22.20 -2.19 35.21
N GLY A 61 -22.38 -0.94 34.78
CA GLY A 61 -22.38 0.25 35.61
C GLY A 61 -23.38 0.21 36.78
N PRO A 62 -24.64 -0.25 36.58
CA PRO A 62 -25.57 -0.45 37.69
C PRO A 62 -25.07 -1.45 38.73
N VAL A 63 -24.44 -2.55 38.29
CA VAL A 63 -23.88 -3.57 39.19
C VAL A 63 -22.65 -3.02 39.91
N PHE A 64 -21.76 -2.34 39.20
CA PHE A 64 -20.60 -1.66 39.78
C PHE A 64 -21.03 -0.67 40.85
N ARG A 65 -22.00 0.20 40.56
CA ARG A 65 -22.53 1.18 41.53
C ARG A 65 -23.05 0.50 42.79
N ALA A 66 -23.84 -0.55 42.66
CA ALA A 66 -24.39 -1.28 43.80
C ALA A 66 -23.27 -1.90 44.68
N ASN A 67 -22.29 -2.53 44.04
CA ASN A 67 -21.14 -3.12 44.74
C ASN A 67 -20.28 -2.06 45.42
N TRP A 68 -20.00 -0.95 44.72
CA TRP A 68 -19.23 0.17 45.24
C TRP A 68 -19.89 0.76 46.49
N MET A 69 -21.21 0.98 46.45
CA MET A 69 -21.96 1.48 47.61
C MET A 69 -21.93 0.53 48.80
N ALA A 70 -22.01 -0.78 48.55
CA ALA A 70 -21.88 -1.79 49.60
C ALA A 70 -20.48 -1.74 50.26
N SER A 71 -19.42 -1.74 49.45
CA SER A 71 -18.04 -1.61 49.94
C SER A 71 -17.80 -0.29 50.66
N PHE A 72 -18.36 0.81 50.15
CA PHE A 72 -18.26 2.12 50.77
C PHE A 72 -18.83 2.11 52.18
N LYS A 73 -20.01 1.51 52.36
CA LYS A 73 -20.65 1.39 53.67
C LYS A 73 -19.83 0.56 54.65
N GLU A 74 -19.25 -0.54 54.19
CA GLU A 74 -18.38 -1.39 55.01
C GLU A 74 -17.12 -0.64 55.49
N ILE A 75 -16.51 0.16 54.61
CA ILE A 75 -15.27 0.90 54.90
C ILE A 75 -15.53 2.13 55.78
N ASN A 76 -16.58 2.89 55.49
CA ASN A 76 -16.83 4.20 56.11
C ASN A 76 -17.84 4.14 57.27
N ASN A 77 -18.47 2.98 57.49
CA ASN A 77 -19.51 2.75 58.50
C ASN A 77 -20.67 3.78 58.44
N ARG A 78 -21.00 4.24 57.22
CA ARG A 78 -22.12 5.13 56.94
C ARG A 78 -22.70 4.84 55.57
N GLU A 79 -23.94 5.27 55.34
CA GLU A 79 -24.56 5.19 54.03
C GLU A 79 -23.92 6.17 53.04
N TYR A 80 -24.06 5.86 51.76
CA TYR A 80 -23.67 6.72 50.65
C TYR A 80 -24.51 8.01 50.65
N ASP A 81 -23.82 9.14 50.51
CA ASP A 81 -24.41 10.46 50.30
C ASP A 81 -24.10 10.95 48.88
N GLU A 82 -25.13 11.22 48.08
CA GLU A 82 -24.93 11.56 46.67
C GLU A 82 -24.21 12.90 46.46
N GLU A 83 -24.40 13.88 47.35
CA GLU A 83 -23.78 15.20 47.19
C GLU A 83 -22.28 15.15 47.50
N GLN A 84 -21.88 14.33 48.48
CA GLN A 84 -20.50 14.25 48.95
C GLN A 84 -19.68 13.16 48.27
N ASP A 85 -20.29 12.00 47.99
CA ASP A 85 -19.56 10.80 47.61
C ASP A 85 -19.63 10.48 46.11
N PHE A 86 -20.57 11.10 45.36
CA PHE A 86 -20.67 10.92 43.90
C PHE A 86 -19.35 11.17 43.17
N PRO A 87 -18.55 12.21 43.48
CA PRO A 87 -17.26 12.41 42.82
C PRO A 87 -16.32 11.21 42.95
N SER A 88 -16.27 10.54 44.13
CA SER A 88 -15.43 9.35 44.32
C SER A 88 -15.94 8.18 43.50
N LEU A 89 -17.24 7.89 43.57
CA LEU A 89 -17.87 6.82 42.80
C LEU A 89 -17.65 7.02 41.30
N TYR A 90 -17.84 8.25 40.81
CA TYR A 90 -17.69 8.58 39.40
C TYR A 90 -16.23 8.41 38.94
N ASN A 91 -15.25 8.87 39.73
CA ASN A 91 -13.85 8.70 39.40
C ASN A 91 -13.45 7.23 39.33
N ASP A 92 -13.92 6.40 40.26
CA ASP A 92 -13.64 4.96 40.25
C ASP A 92 -14.31 4.26 39.07
N LEU A 93 -15.56 4.62 38.75
CA LEU A 93 -16.27 4.09 37.57
C LEU A 93 -15.57 4.49 36.26
N VAL A 94 -15.05 5.72 36.18
CA VAL A 94 -14.27 6.20 35.02
C VAL A 94 -12.94 5.47 34.93
N ALA A 95 -12.24 5.24 36.05
CA ALA A 95 -11.00 4.48 36.05
C ALA A 95 -11.22 3.05 35.52
N GLU A 96 -12.28 2.38 36.01
CA GLU A 96 -12.71 1.07 35.56
C GLU A 96 -13.05 1.06 34.05
N TYR A 97 -13.77 2.08 33.57
CA TYR A 97 -14.06 2.24 32.15
C TYR A 97 -12.78 2.35 31.31
N GLN A 98 -11.84 3.19 31.74
CA GLN A 98 -10.57 3.41 31.03
C GLN A 98 -9.72 2.15 30.98
N GLU A 99 -9.68 1.38 32.07
CA GLU A 99 -8.98 0.10 32.10
C GLU A 99 -9.60 -0.91 31.11
N LEU A 100 -10.93 -1.01 31.10
CA LEU A 100 -11.63 -2.00 30.27
C LEU A 100 -11.67 -1.63 28.78
N ILE A 101 -11.67 -0.34 28.42
CA ILE A 101 -11.64 0.10 27.02
C ILE A 101 -10.21 0.09 26.42
N ALA A 102 -9.17 0.23 27.25
CA ALA A 102 -7.79 0.31 26.79
C ALA A 102 -7.34 -0.83 25.86
N PRO A 103 -7.71 -2.11 26.10
CA PRO A 103 -7.40 -3.20 25.18
C PRO A 103 -8.02 -3.02 23.78
N ILE A 104 -9.22 -2.47 23.68
CA ILE A 104 -9.91 -2.21 22.41
C ILE A 104 -9.18 -1.11 21.63
N GLU A 105 -8.79 -0.04 22.32
CA GLU A 105 -7.99 1.04 21.73
C GLU A 105 -6.58 0.59 21.33
N LYS A 106 -5.98 -0.31 22.11
CA LYS A 106 -4.70 -0.93 21.75
C LYS A 106 -4.80 -1.72 20.44
N ILE A 107 -5.88 -2.48 20.24
CA ILE A 107 -6.12 -3.20 18.98
C ILE A 107 -6.25 -2.22 17.80
N ARG A 108 -6.94 -1.09 17.99
CA ARG A 108 -7.02 -0.01 16.97
C ARG A 108 -5.62 0.43 16.56
N PHE A 109 -4.81 0.78 17.54
CA PHE A 109 -3.45 1.27 17.33
C PHE A 109 -2.57 0.23 16.63
N ASP A 110 -2.57 -1.01 17.13
CA ASP A 110 -1.76 -2.10 16.59
C ASP A 110 -2.13 -2.41 15.12
N LEU A 111 -3.43 -2.47 14.80
CA LEU A 111 -3.90 -2.71 13.43
C LEU A 111 -3.53 -1.58 12.48
N LYS A 112 -3.75 -0.32 12.88
CA LYS A 112 -3.36 0.84 12.05
C LYS A 112 -1.86 0.88 11.81
N THR A 113 -1.07 0.53 12.82
CA THR A 113 0.40 0.46 12.72
C THR A 113 0.85 -0.63 11.76
N SER A 114 0.29 -1.83 11.88
CA SER A 114 0.59 -2.96 10.99
C SER A 114 0.21 -2.64 9.54
N ILE A 115 -1.01 -2.15 9.29
CA ILE A 115 -1.46 -1.73 7.96
C ILE A 115 -0.55 -0.65 7.39
N THR A 116 -0.24 0.39 8.18
CA THR A 116 0.63 1.48 7.72
C THR A 116 2.02 0.97 7.35
N THR A 117 2.57 0.05 8.13
CA THR A 117 3.88 -0.57 7.86
C THR A 117 3.86 -1.36 6.55
N GLU A 118 2.88 -2.25 6.37
CA GLU A 118 2.77 -3.06 5.16
C GLU A 118 2.60 -2.21 3.89
N TYR A 119 1.77 -1.18 3.94
CA TYR A 119 1.61 -0.27 2.80
C TYR A 119 2.86 0.59 2.54
N THR A 120 3.58 0.99 3.58
CA THR A 120 4.85 1.71 3.42
C THR A 120 5.89 0.82 2.74
N ASN A 121 5.96 -0.46 3.12
CA ASN A 121 6.81 -1.45 2.46
C ASN A 121 6.40 -1.65 1.00
N ALA A 122 5.09 -1.79 0.72
CA ALA A 122 4.57 -1.94 -0.63
C ALA A 122 4.91 -0.74 -1.53
N VAL A 123 4.74 0.50 -1.02
CA VAL A 123 5.11 1.73 -1.74
C VAL A 123 6.62 1.80 -1.98
N SER A 124 7.44 1.40 -1.00
CA SER A 124 8.90 1.37 -1.14
C SER A 124 9.36 0.36 -2.21
N LEU A 125 8.79 -0.85 -2.20
CA LEU A 125 9.05 -1.87 -3.22
C LEU A 125 8.59 -1.40 -4.61
N HIS A 126 7.41 -0.80 -4.68
CA HIS A 126 6.88 -0.21 -5.90
C HIS A 126 7.81 0.87 -6.46
N THR A 127 8.26 1.80 -5.62
CA THR A 127 9.19 2.87 -6.00
C THR A 127 10.53 2.31 -6.49
N THR A 128 11.05 1.27 -5.83
CA THR A 128 12.27 0.58 -6.25
C THR A 128 12.12 -0.03 -7.64
N THR A 129 11.00 -0.71 -7.90
CA THR A 129 10.66 -1.25 -9.23
C THR A 129 10.55 -0.15 -10.27
N GLY A 130 9.92 0.97 -9.96
CA GLY A 130 9.80 2.12 -10.84
C GLY A 130 11.15 2.70 -11.24
N ASN A 131 12.06 2.86 -10.27
CA ASN A 131 13.43 3.28 -10.52
C ASN A 131 14.18 2.29 -11.44
N TRP A 132 13.96 0.98 -11.26
CA TRP A 132 14.55 -0.03 -12.14
C TRP A 132 14.01 0.05 -13.57
N ILE A 133 12.69 0.19 -13.74
CA ILE A 133 12.03 0.41 -15.04
C ILE A 133 12.58 1.68 -15.71
N GLU A 134 12.74 2.77 -14.96
CA GLU A 134 13.28 4.02 -15.48
C GLU A 134 14.75 3.87 -15.90
N ASN A 135 15.56 3.20 -15.10
CA ASN A 135 16.97 2.94 -15.42
C ASN A 135 17.11 2.07 -16.67
N LEU A 136 16.28 1.04 -16.82
CA LEU A 136 16.24 0.22 -18.04
C LEU A 136 15.81 1.04 -19.26
N LYS A 137 14.82 1.94 -19.11
CA LYS A 137 14.41 2.86 -20.18
C LYS A 137 15.57 3.76 -20.59
N LYS A 138 16.26 4.40 -19.63
CA LYS A 138 17.43 5.25 -19.88
C LYS A 138 18.55 4.49 -20.58
N LEU A 139 18.81 3.25 -20.18
CA LEU A 139 19.83 2.41 -20.79
C LEU A 139 19.47 2.09 -22.24
N ASN A 140 18.22 1.75 -22.51
CA ASN A 140 17.74 1.47 -23.86
C ASN A 140 17.77 2.73 -24.75
N ASP A 141 17.32 3.88 -24.24
CA ASP A 141 17.39 5.16 -24.94
C ASP A 141 18.85 5.56 -25.27
N SER A 142 19.78 5.32 -24.33
CA SER A 142 21.21 5.54 -24.52
C SER A 142 21.80 4.62 -25.59
N GLN A 143 21.51 3.31 -25.52
CA GLN A 143 21.94 2.33 -26.52
C GLN A 143 21.41 2.69 -27.91
N ARG A 144 20.13 3.07 -28.01
CA ARG A 144 19.50 3.52 -29.25
C ARG A 144 20.19 4.76 -29.81
N LYS A 145 20.52 5.74 -28.96
CA LYS A 145 21.25 6.95 -29.34
C LYS A 145 22.65 6.61 -29.86
N THR A 146 23.38 5.71 -29.20
CA THR A 146 24.71 5.25 -29.65
C THR A 146 24.64 4.52 -30.99
N ILE A 147 23.65 3.63 -31.17
CA ILE A 147 23.43 2.93 -32.44
C ILE A 147 23.12 3.94 -33.55
N ASN A 148 22.17 4.85 -33.32
CA ASN A 148 21.81 5.89 -34.31
C ASN A 148 23.03 6.74 -34.68
N SER A 149 23.79 7.23 -33.69
CA SER A 149 25.01 8.02 -33.94
C SER A 149 26.09 7.23 -34.69
N THR A 150 26.20 5.92 -34.47
CA THR A 150 27.14 5.04 -35.19
C THR A 150 26.66 4.81 -36.63
N LEU A 151 25.36 4.64 -36.84
CA LEU A 151 24.78 4.49 -38.17
C LEU A 151 24.85 5.78 -38.99
N ASP A 152 24.67 6.94 -38.35
CA ASP A 152 24.79 8.26 -38.99
C ASP A 152 26.24 8.56 -39.45
N THR A 153 27.23 7.95 -38.80
CA THR A 153 28.66 8.07 -39.18
C THR A 153 29.08 7.05 -40.24
N ILE A 154 28.27 6.02 -40.49
CA ILE A 154 28.46 5.09 -41.61
C ILE A 154 27.79 5.71 -42.85
N LYS A 155 28.49 5.69 -44.00
CA LYS A 155 28.04 6.33 -45.26
C LYS A 155 26.54 6.09 -45.55
N PRO A 156 25.82 7.08 -46.13
CA PRO A 156 24.35 7.16 -46.19
C PRO A 156 23.60 6.01 -46.90
N GLY A 157 24.29 5.03 -47.49
CA GLY A 157 23.68 3.82 -48.06
C GLY A 157 23.35 2.71 -47.06
N LEU A 158 23.62 2.90 -45.77
CA LEU A 158 23.37 1.92 -44.68
C LEU A 158 22.50 2.51 -43.54
N SER A 159 21.75 3.59 -43.79
CA SER A 159 20.82 4.12 -42.79
C SER A 159 19.75 3.07 -42.42
N ILE A 160 19.20 3.15 -41.20
CA ILE A 160 18.11 2.26 -40.77
C ILE A 160 16.92 2.32 -41.74
N ASP A 161 16.63 3.49 -42.33
CA ASP A 161 15.59 3.62 -43.33
C ASP A 161 15.95 2.88 -44.63
N ALA A 162 17.20 2.96 -45.09
CA ALA A 162 17.66 2.19 -46.26
C ALA A 162 17.67 0.68 -45.98
N ILE A 163 18.01 0.25 -44.76
CA ILE A 163 17.95 -1.15 -44.34
C ILE A 163 16.50 -1.63 -44.24
N ASN A 164 15.60 -0.83 -43.66
CA ASN A 164 14.18 -1.14 -43.56
C ASN A 164 13.53 -1.22 -44.95
N ILE A 165 13.84 -0.28 -45.85
CA ILE A 165 13.39 -0.31 -47.24
C ILE A 165 13.92 -1.56 -47.95
N ALA A 166 15.21 -1.90 -47.79
CA ALA A 166 15.79 -3.10 -48.40
C ALA A 166 15.16 -4.40 -47.87
N VAL A 167 14.82 -4.45 -46.57
CA VAL A 167 14.12 -5.58 -45.95
C VAL A 167 12.67 -5.66 -46.42
N GLU A 168 11.94 -4.55 -46.49
CA GLU A 168 10.58 -4.51 -47.04
C GLU A 168 10.54 -4.89 -48.53
N GLU A 169 11.50 -4.44 -49.32
CA GLU A 169 11.66 -4.83 -50.73
C GLU A 169 11.98 -6.33 -50.86
N ALA A 170 12.83 -6.87 -49.99
CA ALA A 170 13.14 -8.30 -49.97
C ALA A 170 11.91 -9.14 -49.58
N ILE A 171 11.15 -8.73 -48.56
CA ILE A 171 9.90 -9.36 -48.15
C ILE A 171 8.88 -9.32 -49.30
N THR A 172 8.75 -8.17 -49.98
CA THR A 172 7.82 -7.99 -51.10
C THR A 172 8.22 -8.86 -52.30
N LYS A 173 9.51 -8.95 -52.63
CA LYS A 173 10.02 -9.86 -53.67
C LYS A 173 9.78 -11.33 -53.34
N VAL A 174 9.93 -11.73 -52.08
CA VAL A 174 9.64 -13.09 -51.64
C VAL A 174 8.15 -13.38 -51.75
N LYS A 175 7.25 -12.49 -51.29
CA LYS A 175 5.80 -12.65 -51.42
C LYS A 175 5.36 -12.77 -52.89
N ALA A 176 5.86 -11.91 -53.78
CA ALA A 176 5.56 -11.96 -55.21
C ALA A 176 6.04 -13.27 -55.88
N LYS A 177 7.13 -13.86 -55.39
CA LYS A 177 7.68 -15.11 -55.90
C LYS A 177 6.89 -16.36 -55.46
N TYR A 178 6.11 -16.27 -54.38
CA TYR A 178 5.37 -17.39 -53.81
C TYR A 178 3.84 -17.32 -54.00
N GLN A 179 3.31 -16.32 -54.72
CA GLN A 179 1.86 -16.13 -54.99
C GLN A 179 0.94 -16.47 -53.80
N LEU A 180 0.97 -15.59 -52.78
CA LEU A 180 -0.25 -15.14 -52.10
C LEU A 180 -0.61 -13.76 -52.65
#